data_AF-A0A7C5EQJ3-F1
#
_entry.id   AF-A0A7C5EQJ3-F1
#
_cell.length_a   1.000
_cell.length_b   1.000
_cell.length_c   1.000
_cell.angle_alpha   90.00
_cell.angle_beta   90.00
_cell.angle_gamma   90.00
#
_symmetry.space_group_name_H-M   'P 1'
#
loop_
_entity.id
_entity.type
_entity.pdbx_description
1 polymer ?
#
loop_
_entity_poly.entity_id
_entity_poly.type
_entity_poly.pdbx_seq_one_letter_code
_entity_poly.pdbx_strand_id
1 'polypeptide(L)'
;MRRLALALLALLAPLVGATCPPATCSLRVYYAGPAGPVQQALDLADELELVAAPESADVLVLNSVIPEPQRLAAALERGAGLLLIPGPALPASDLRLLLGEPIVCGRRGDALTLAQAQGDPVFGQIPWTSAPQVRERALCAGLAGWQVLVVGLDGESVLATRERGVRRLYLLTPYLDGYNPQLQEWPYFSYLIYALAVTAGGRDPASFAEYPGSPVPHGRERGLLLGILGMAAASFALLFLAVRRYSLAHPELLDALVRDPSSFRRREVSTGWEEIGFQRPLAGFLFAFTYGIVLFVPAIVYRNLVLPAYILPSAQTLGIWGQVTQFFNLIWVFFDMGTSSAFIKFFAQYRVHDVRRAVQYGQVYVWWQALSGSLQVCAMAFLGATVLPRTAYALYAWAVIVHALIQLPGFYQVMRHALTALQRFDYAQVLDLGLALVFPMVTQPLLVTLLLAWGSAQPALGRVT
;
A
#
# COMPACT_ATOMS: atom_id res chain seq x y z
N MET A 1 -6.21 -5.83 -38.71
CA MET A 1 -6.95 -5.41 -37.51
C MET A 1 -7.79 -6.54 -36.89
N ARG A 2 -8.68 -7.24 -37.61
CA ARG A 2 -9.48 -8.38 -37.07
C ARG A 2 -8.67 -9.49 -36.37
N ARG A 3 -7.51 -9.87 -36.91
CA ARG A 3 -6.62 -10.91 -36.33
C ARG A 3 -5.91 -10.46 -35.03
N LEU A 4 -5.68 -9.16 -34.87
CA LEU A 4 -5.11 -8.56 -33.65
C LEU A 4 -6.16 -8.43 -32.54
N ALA A 5 -7.40 -8.07 -32.91
CA ALA A 5 -8.53 -8.06 -31.97
C ALA A 5 -8.88 -9.47 -31.46
N LEU A 6 -8.84 -10.49 -32.33
CA LEU A 6 -9.04 -11.89 -31.95
C LEU A 6 -7.91 -12.45 -31.07
N ALA A 7 -6.66 -12.01 -31.28
CA ALA A 7 -5.54 -12.38 -30.41
C ALA A 7 -5.64 -11.74 -29.01
N LEU A 8 -6.13 -10.49 -28.92
CA LEU A 8 -6.39 -9.81 -27.65
C LEU A 8 -7.58 -10.43 -26.88
N LEU A 9 -8.64 -10.85 -27.58
CA LEU A 9 -9.79 -11.57 -27.00
C LEU A 9 -9.43 -12.98 -26.53
N ALA A 10 -8.53 -13.68 -27.22
CA ALA A 10 -8.05 -15.00 -26.80
C ALA A 10 -7.12 -14.95 -25.57
N LEU A 11 -6.42 -13.83 -25.34
CA LEU A 11 -5.58 -13.62 -24.15
C LEU A 11 -6.39 -13.32 -22.87
N LEU A 12 -7.65 -12.89 -23.00
CA LEU A 12 -8.55 -12.59 -21.87
C LEU A 12 -9.26 -13.85 -21.32
N ALA A 13 -9.19 -14.98 -22.02
CA ALA A 13 -9.96 -16.19 -21.71
C ALA A 13 -9.55 -16.99 -20.45
N PRO A 14 -8.32 -16.91 -19.87
CA PRO A 14 -7.99 -17.72 -18.70
C PRO A 14 -8.22 -17.02 -17.35
N LEU A 15 -8.87 -15.85 -17.29
CA LEU A 15 -9.08 -15.10 -16.04
C LEU A 15 -10.24 -15.60 -15.14
N VAL A 16 -10.89 -16.70 -15.49
CA VAL A 16 -11.96 -17.32 -14.69
C VAL A 16 -11.44 -18.61 -14.04
N GLY A 17 -10.52 -18.45 -13.09
CA GLY A 17 -10.20 -19.49 -12.13
C GLY A 17 -11.19 -19.43 -10.98
N ALA A 18 -12.30 -20.15 -11.06
CA ALA A 18 -13.19 -20.36 -9.93
C ALA A 18 -12.52 -21.34 -8.96
N THR A 19 -11.95 -20.83 -7.87
CA THR A 19 -11.60 -21.65 -6.71
C THR A 19 -12.84 -21.78 -5.83
N CYS A 20 -13.39 -22.99 -5.79
CA CYS A 20 -14.42 -23.38 -4.81
C CYS A 20 -13.78 -23.38 -3.42
N PRO A 21 -14.34 -22.70 -2.40
CA PRO A 21 -13.85 -22.89 -1.05
C PRO A 21 -14.20 -24.32 -0.57
N PRO A 22 -13.28 -25.05 0.07
CA PRO A 22 -13.64 -26.24 0.81
C PRO A 22 -14.63 -25.84 1.91
N ALA A 23 -15.72 -26.58 2.06
CA ALA A 23 -16.64 -26.40 3.18
C ALA A 23 -15.91 -26.77 4.49
N THR A 24 -15.34 -25.77 5.17
CA THR A 24 -14.77 -25.90 6.50
C THR A 24 -15.85 -25.64 7.54
N CYS A 25 -15.96 -26.50 8.55
CA CYS A 25 -16.84 -26.27 9.70
C CYS A 25 -16.52 -24.91 10.34
N SER A 26 -17.48 -23.99 10.38
CA SER A 26 -17.34 -22.69 11.04
C SER A 26 -16.93 -22.85 12.50
N LEU A 27 -16.08 -21.95 13.01
CA LEU A 27 -15.76 -21.84 14.43
C LEU A 27 -16.80 -20.94 15.07
N ARG A 28 -17.54 -21.44 16.06
CA ARG A 28 -18.62 -20.68 16.71
C ARG A 28 -18.04 -19.76 17.77
N VAL A 29 -18.25 -18.47 17.62
CA VAL A 29 -17.70 -17.43 18.49
C VAL A 29 -18.83 -16.70 19.21
N TYR A 30 -18.80 -16.69 20.54
CA TYR A 30 -19.67 -15.81 21.32
C TYR A 30 -18.96 -14.48 21.55
N TYR A 31 -19.57 -13.39 21.09
CA TYR A 31 -19.05 -12.04 21.31
C TYR A 31 -19.89 -11.29 22.35
N ALA A 32 -19.24 -10.72 23.36
CA ALA A 32 -19.85 -9.80 24.31
C ALA A 32 -19.02 -8.52 24.39
N GLY A 33 -19.61 -7.41 23.98
CA GLY A 33 -18.97 -6.10 23.94
C GLY A 33 -19.79 -5.11 23.12
N PRO A 34 -19.38 -3.84 23.05
CA PRO A 34 -20.02 -2.88 22.17
C PRO A 34 -19.76 -3.23 20.70
N ALA A 35 -20.64 -2.76 19.82
CA ALA A 35 -20.38 -2.82 18.38
C ALA A 35 -19.16 -1.95 18.06
N GLY A 36 -18.21 -2.49 17.29
CA GLY A 36 -16.96 -1.80 16.99
C GLY A 36 -15.93 -2.66 16.25
N PRO A 37 -14.66 -2.22 16.21
CA PRO A 37 -13.61 -2.87 15.44
C PRO A 37 -13.35 -4.33 15.82
N VAL A 38 -13.55 -4.71 17.08
CA VAL A 38 -13.40 -6.12 17.52
C VAL A 38 -14.47 -7.00 16.89
N GLN A 39 -15.75 -6.60 16.95
CA GLN A 39 -16.84 -7.36 16.34
C GLN A 39 -16.67 -7.44 14.81
N GLN A 40 -16.32 -6.32 14.18
CA GLN A 40 -16.08 -6.28 12.73
C GLN A 40 -14.94 -7.21 12.32
N ALA A 41 -13.86 -7.27 13.09
CA ALA A 41 -12.76 -8.19 12.82
C ALA A 41 -13.18 -9.66 12.82
N LEU A 42 -14.16 -10.02 13.66
CA LEU A 42 -14.75 -11.36 13.70
C LEU A 42 -15.70 -11.60 12.52
N ASP A 43 -16.51 -10.61 12.15
CA ASP A 43 -17.46 -10.69 11.02
C ASP A 43 -16.77 -10.76 9.65
N LEU A 44 -15.54 -10.26 9.53
CA LEU A 44 -14.76 -10.28 8.28
C LEU A 44 -14.23 -11.67 7.90
N ALA A 45 -14.24 -12.63 8.82
CA ALA A 45 -13.71 -13.96 8.58
C ALA A 45 -14.87 -14.95 8.33
N ASP A 46 -15.02 -15.41 7.09
CA ASP A 46 -16.08 -16.37 6.70
C ASP A 46 -16.07 -17.68 7.50
N GLU A 47 -14.94 -18.02 8.12
CA GLU A 47 -14.78 -19.20 8.98
C GLU A 47 -15.23 -19.02 10.43
N LEU A 48 -15.58 -17.78 10.84
CA LEU A 48 -16.11 -17.47 12.17
C LEU A 48 -17.61 -17.25 12.08
N GLU A 49 -18.36 -17.91 12.96
CA GLU A 49 -19.81 -17.76 13.07
C GLU A 49 -20.16 -17.19 14.44
N LEU A 50 -20.72 -15.97 14.47
CA LEU A 50 -21.16 -15.36 15.72
C LEU A 50 -22.42 -16.06 16.25
N VAL A 51 -22.34 -16.58 17.48
CA VAL A 51 -23.44 -17.24 18.18
C VAL A 51 -23.93 -16.42 19.38
N ALA A 52 -25.24 -16.45 19.63
CA ALA A 52 -25.85 -15.69 20.72
C ALA A 52 -25.71 -16.37 22.10
N ALA A 53 -25.55 -17.70 22.14
CA ALA A 53 -25.53 -18.47 23.38
C ALA A 53 -24.09 -18.94 23.70
N PRO A 54 -23.53 -18.60 24.87
CA PRO A 54 -22.16 -18.98 25.23
C PRO A 54 -21.97 -20.50 25.37
N GLU A 55 -23.06 -21.26 25.60
CA GLU A 55 -23.01 -22.72 25.68
C GLU A 55 -22.72 -23.39 24.33
N SER A 56 -23.07 -22.70 23.25
CA SER A 56 -22.87 -23.18 21.88
C SER A 56 -21.55 -22.73 21.26
N ALA A 57 -20.78 -21.90 21.97
CA ALA A 57 -19.56 -21.30 21.46
C ALA A 57 -18.34 -22.19 21.68
N ASP A 58 -17.47 -22.23 20.68
CA ASP A 58 -16.16 -22.85 20.76
C ASP A 58 -15.13 -21.86 21.35
N VAL A 59 -15.38 -20.55 21.21
CA VAL A 59 -14.54 -19.46 21.72
C VAL A 59 -15.42 -18.34 22.27
N LEU A 60 -15.05 -17.81 23.43
CA LEU A 60 -15.65 -16.62 24.03
C LEU A 60 -14.76 -15.40 23.76
N VAL A 61 -15.28 -14.36 23.13
CA VAL A 61 -14.60 -13.08 22.95
C VAL A 61 -15.32 -12.03 23.79
N LEU A 62 -14.64 -11.57 24.84
CA LEU A 62 -15.18 -10.64 25.83
C LEU A 62 -14.44 -9.30 25.73
N ASN A 63 -15.11 -8.28 25.21
CA ASN A 63 -14.58 -6.93 25.05
C ASN A 63 -15.25 -5.98 26.06
N SER A 64 -14.47 -5.54 27.05
CA SER A 64 -14.85 -4.62 28.13
C SER A 64 -15.93 -5.11 29.11
N VAL A 65 -16.66 -6.18 28.80
CA VAL A 65 -17.77 -6.70 29.61
C VAL A 65 -17.69 -8.21 29.81
N ILE A 66 -18.17 -8.70 30.96
CA ILE A 66 -18.31 -10.14 31.26
C ILE A 66 -19.78 -10.36 31.67
N PRO A 67 -20.69 -10.62 30.72
CA PRO A 67 -22.09 -10.89 31.06
C PRO A 67 -22.21 -12.26 31.72
N GLU A 68 -22.99 -12.35 32.81
CA GLU A 68 -23.26 -13.62 33.51
C GLU A 68 -21.98 -14.47 33.77
N PRO A 69 -21.02 -13.98 34.58
CA PRO A 69 -19.69 -14.58 34.73
C PRO A 69 -19.70 -16.09 35.05
N GLN A 70 -20.73 -16.57 35.75
CA GLN A 70 -20.93 -17.97 36.13
C GLN A 70 -21.19 -18.88 34.92
N ARG A 71 -21.99 -18.43 33.95
CA ARG A 71 -22.26 -19.21 32.73
C ARG A 71 -21.04 -19.25 31.81
N LEU A 72 -20.32 -18.13 31.73
CA LEU A 72 -19.08 -18.07 30.96
C LEU A 72 -17.99 -18.95 31.58
N ALA A 73 -17.84 -18.95 32.90
CA ALA A 73 -16.94 -19.87 33.60
C ALA A 73 -17.28 -21.34 33.32
N ALA A 74 -18.57 -21.70 33.36
CA ALA A 74 -19.03 -23.05 33.01
C ALA A 74 -18.73 -23.41 31.53
N ALA A 75 -18.81 -22.45 30.60
CA ALA A 75 -18.41 -22.67 29.21
C ALA A 75 -16.89 -22.91 29.07
N LEU A 76 -16.06 -22.19 29.82
CA LEU A 76 -14.62 -22.43 29.86
C LEU A 76 -14.27 -23.79 30.49
N GLU A 77 -15.01 -24.22 31.51
CA GLU A 77 -14.86 -25.56 32.09
C GLU A 77 -15.22 -26.68 31.12
N ARG A 78 -16.20 -26.46 30.23
CA ARG A 78 -16.52 -27.37 29.13
C ARG A 78 -15.49 -27.38 28.00
N GLY A 79 -14.48 -26.50 28.06
CA GLY A 79 -13.40 -26.43 27.08
C GLY A 79 -13.66 -25.45 25.94
N ALA A 80 -14.34 -24.33 26.18
CA ALA A 80 -14.30 -23.18 25.28
C ALA A 80 -12.98 -22.41 25.41
N GLY A 81 -12.49 -21.83 24.31
CA GLY A 81 -11.39 -20.86 24.33
C GLY A 81 -11.83 -19.48 24.84
N LEU A 82 -10.87 -18.62 25.17
CA LEU A 82 -11.16 -17.25 25.64
C LEU A 82 -10.24 -16.24 24.97
N LEU A 83 -10.81 -15.12 24.52
CA LEU A 83 -10.13 -13.86 24.30
C LEU A 83 -10.78 -12.82 25.20
N LEU A 84 -10.04 -12.33 26.19
CA LEU A 84 -10.49 -11.32 27.13
C LEU A 84 -9.74 -10.01 26.90
N ILE A 85 -10.49 -8.96 26.62
CA ILE A 85 -10.04 -7.58 26.53
C ILE A 85 -10.69 -6.83 27.70
N PRO A 86 -9.96 -6.57 28.80
CA PRO A 86 -10.56 -5.99 30.00
C PRO A 86 -10.94 -4.54 29.76
N GLY A 87 -12.09 -4.13 30.31
CA GLY A 87 -12.51 -2.73 30.32
C GLY A 87 -12.01 -1.99 31.58
N PRO A 88 -11.99 -0.65 31.58
CA PRO A 88 -11.56 0.13 32.75
C PRO A 88 -12.46 -0.04 33.98
N ALA A 89 -13.70 -0.47 33.79
CA ALA A 89 -14.70 -0.65 34.84
C ALA A 89 -14.91 -2.12 35.23
N LEU A 90 -14.09 -3.05 34.70
CA LEU A 90 -14.29 -4.47 34.92
C LEU A 90 -13.88 -4.85 36.36
N PRO A 91 -14.79 -5.38 37.19
CA PRO A 91 -14.48 -5.67 38.58
C PRO A 91 -13.61 -6.92 38.71
N ALA A 92 -12.66 -6.89 39.66
CA ALA A 92 -11.74 -8.01 39.91
C ALA A 92 -12.47 -9.30 40.36
N SER A 93 -13.68 -9.18 40.93
CA SER A 93 -14.53 -10.32 41.28
C SER A 93 -14.92 -11.14 40.05
N ASP A 94 -15.23 -10.48 38.94
CA ASP A 94 -15.73 -11.13 37.73
C ASP A 94 -14.59 -11.81 36.99
N LEU A 95 -13.42 -11.17 36.95
CA LEU A 95 -12.17 -11.75 36.47
C LEU A 95 -11.81 -13.02 37.25
N ARG A 96 -11.89 -12.96 38.58
CA ARG A 96 -11.62 -14.11 39.45
C ARG A 96 -12.61 -15.24 39.22
N LEU A 97 -13.89 -14.92 39.05
CA LEU A 97 -14.92 -15.93 38.82
C LEU A 97 -14.76 -16.58 37.44
N LEU A 98 -14.42 -15.81 36.41
CA LEU A 98 -14.22 -16.30 35.05
C LEU A 98 -12.95 -17.14 34.90
N LEU A 99 -11.82 -16.64 35.40
CA LEU A 99 -10.50 -17.25 35.21
C LEU A 99 -10.12 -18.26 36.30
N GLY A 100 -10.84 -18.25 37.43
CA GLY A 100 -10.52 -19.08 38.60
C GLY A 100 -9.30 -18.63 39.39
N GLU A 101 -8.71 -17.48 39.06
CA GLU A 101 -7.46 -16.98 39.62
C GLU A 101 -7.59 -15.57 40.19
N PRO A 102 -6.82 -15.20 41.23
CA PRO A 102 -6.84 -13.86 41.81
C PRO A 102 -6.07 -12.85 40.94
N ILE A 103 -6.45 -12.70 39.67
CA ILE A 103 -5.89 -11.71 38.76
C ILE A 103 -6.47 -10.33 39.13
N VAL A 104 -5.60 -9.38 39.41
CA VAL A 104 -5.97 -8.00 39.75
C VAL A 104 -5.36 -7.08 38.72
N CYS A 105 -6.21 -6.34 38.01
CA CYS A 105 -5.77 -5.41 36.99
C CYS A 105 -5.95 -3.96 37.45
N GLY A 106 -4.86 -3.20 37.45
CA GLY A 106 -4.86 -1.75 37.71
C GLY A 106 -4.86 -0.95 36.41
N ARG A 107 -5.33 0.31 36.46
CA ARG A 107 -5.28 1.20 35.30
C ARG A 107 -3.90 1.83 35.13
N ARG A 108 -3.44 1.92 33.88
CA ARG A 108 -2.29 2.71 33.43
C ARG A 108 -2.71 3.63 32.27
N GLY A 109 -1.92 4.67 31.99
CA GLY A 109 -2.26 5.70 31.00
C GLY A 109 -1.06 6.43 30.38
N ASP A 110 0.15 6.13 30.85
CA ASP A 110 1.42 6.47 30.23
C ASP A 110 1.58 5.74 28.88
N ALA A 111 2.33 6.33 27.94
CA ALA A 111 2.51 5.75 26.62
C ALA A 111 3.50 4.57 26.64
N LEU A 112 3.10 3.45 26.05
CA LEU A 112 3.85 2.21 26.00
C LEU A 112 4.09 1.79 24.55
N THR A 113 5.35 1.66 24.16
CA THR A 113 5.74 1.09 22.85
C THR A 113 5.76 -0.43 22.94
N LEU A 114 5.14 -1.09 21.98
CA LEU A 114 5.00 -2.55 21.95
C LEU A 114 6.21 -3.24 21.33
N ALA A 115 6.57 -4.40 21.87
CA ALA A 115 7.59 -5.28 21.35
C ALA A 115 7.16 -6.75 21.56
N GLN A 116 7.62 -7.62 20.66
CA GLN A 116 7.40 -9.06 20.83
C GLN A 116 8.28 -9.58 21.98
N ALA A 117 7.70 -10.36 22.89
CA ALA A 117 8.46 -11.00 23.97
C ALA A 117 9.10 -12.31 23.49
N GLN A 118 8.32 -13.35 23.22
CA GLN A 118 8.79 -14.64 22.67
C GLN A 118 7.67 -15.43 21.95
N GLY A 119 8.05 -16.16 20.88
CA GLY A 119 7.77 -17.60 20.79
C GLY A 119 6.44 -18.12 20.23
N ASP A 120 5.62 -17.32 19.54
CA ASP A 120 4.48 -17.87 18.77
C ASP A 120 4.65 -17.55 17.28
N PRO A 121 4.74 -18.58 16.39
CA PRO A 121 4.86 -18.39 14.94
C PRO A 121 3.72 -17.56 14.32
N VAL A 122 2.52 -17.62 14.91
CA VAL A 122 1.36 -16.85 14.45
C VAL A 122 1.60 -15.36 14.63
N PHE A 123 2.09 -14.96 15.81
CA PHE A 123 2.33 -13.54 16.14
C PHE A 123 3.67 -13.02 15.64
N GLY A 124 4.56 -13.89 15.14
CA GLY A 124 5.78 -13.51 14.42
C GLY A 124 5.51 -12.87 13.05
N GLN A 125 4.29 -13.02 12.50
CA GLN A 125 3.87 -12.36 11.27
C GLN A 125 3.44 -10.89 11.49
N ILE A 126 3.23 -10.49 12.74
CA ILE A 126 2.81 -9.15 13.11
C ILE A 126 4.07 -8.32 13.45
N PRO A 127 4.39 -7.26 12.67
CA PRO A 127 5.51 -6.38 13.00
C PRO A 127 5.11 -5.45 14.15
N TRP A 128 5.27 -5.92 15.39
CA TRP A 128 4.92 -5.17 16.62
C TRP A 128 5.60 -3.81 16.74
N THR A 129 6.77 -3.63 16.11
CA THR A 129 7.46 -2.34 16.01
C THR A 129 6.72 -1.30 15.17
N SER A 130 5.74 -1.72 14.35
CA SER A 130 4.86 -0.83 13.60
C SER A 130 3.55 -0.50 14.34
N ALA A 131 3.29 -1.15 15.47
CA ALA A 131 2.10 -0.89 16.26
C ALA A 131 2.20 0.52 16.88
N PRO A 132 1.09 1.28 16.92
CA PRO A 132 1.06 2.54 17.63
C PRO A 132 1.27 2.33 19.13
N GLN A 133 1.69 3.39 19.82
CA GLN A 133 1.82 3.35 21.27
C GLN A 133 0.45 3.15 21.92
N VAL A 134 0.41 2.30 22.94
CA VAL A 134 -0.76 2.09 23.78
C VAL A 134 -0.63 2.96 25.02
N ARG A 135 -1.69 3.67 25.38
CA ARG A 135 -1.75 4.49 26.60
C ARG A 135 -2.59 3.80 27.66
N GLU A 136 -3.90 3.88 27.53
CA GLU A 136 -4.81 3.35 28.53
C GLU A 136 -4.91 1.83 28.43
N ARG A 137 -4.50 1.14 29.50
CA ARG A 137 -4.40 -0.31 29.56
C ARG A 137 -4.54 -0.84 30.98
N ALA A 138 -4.78 -2.14 31.08
CA ALA A 138 -4.83 -2.87 32.33
C ALA A 138 -3.45 -3.46 32.68
N LEU A 139 -2.84 -3.02 33.78
CA LEU A 139 -1.67 -3.68 34.35
C LEU A 139 -2.15 -4.81 35.27
N CYS A 140 -2.14 -6.04 34.76
CA CYS A 140 -2.62 -7.21 35.49
C CYS A 140 -1.49 -7.89 36.27
N ALA A 141 -1.68 -8.01 37.58
CA ALA A 141 -0.85 -8.82 38.46
C ALA A 141 -1.47 -10.23 38.63
N GLY A 142 -0.65 -11.20 39.03
CA GLY A 142 -1.09 -12.58 39.25
C GLY A 142 -1.07 -13.47 38.00
N LEU A 143 -0.35 -13.05 36.94
CA LEU A 143 -0.17 -13.81 35.70
C LEU A 143 0.84 -14.97 35.83
N ALA A 144 0.97 -15.57 37.01
CA ALA A 144 1.85 -16.71 37.23
C ALA A 144 1.31 -17.91 36.40
N GLY A 145 2.15 -18.46 35.52
CA GLY A 145 1.73 -19.55 34.61
C GLY A 145 1.12 -19.08 33.28
N TRP A 146 1.04 -17.77 33.04
CA TRP A 146 0.75 -17.23 31.72
C TRP A 146 2.06 -16.98 30.97
N GLN A 147 2.08 -17.32 29.68
CA GLN A 147 3.15 -16.98 28.77
C GLN A 147 2.89 -15.58 28.19
N VAL A 148 3.84 -14.67 28.36
CA VAL A 148 3.73 -13.32 27.78
C VAL A 148 4.21 -13.35 26.33
N LEU A 149 3.34 -12.95 25.42
CA LEU A 149 3.61 -12.94 23.97
C LEU A 149 4.07 -11.55 23.50
N VAL A 150 3.51 -10.50 24.08
CA VAL A 150 3.82 -9.10 23.76
C VAL A 150 4.06 -8.34 25.04
N VAL A 151 5.14 -7.57 25.05
CA VAL A 151 5.53 -6.70 26.16
C VAL A 151 5.61 -5.26 25.71
N GLY A 152 5.51 -4.34 26.66
CA GLY A 152 6.05 -3.01 26.48
C GLY A 152 7.58 -3.01 26.58
N LEU A 153 8.22 -1.98 26.04
CA LEU A 153 9.67 -1.79 26.23
C LEU A 153 10.07 -1.72 27.72
N ASP A 154 9.17 -1.31 28.59
CA ASP A 154 9.37 -1.27 30.05
C ASP A 154 9.15 -2.64 30.73
N GLY A 155 8.90 -3.70 29.95
CA GLY A 155 8.70 -5.08 30.43
C GLY A 155 7.27 -5.43 30.84
N GLU A 156 6.33 -4.49 30.76
CA GLU A 156 4.93 -4.73 31.09
C GLU A 156 4.23 -5.70 30.11
N SER A 157 3.42 -6.64 30.61
CA SER A 157 2.68 -7.58 29.76
C SER A 157 1.49 -6.91 29.05
N VAL A 158 1.46 -7.00 27.72
CA VAL A 158 0.38 -6.44 26.89
C VAL A 158 -0.54 -7.53 26.35
N LEU A 159 0.05 -8.65 25.93
CA LEU A 159 -0.67 -9.84 25.50
C LEU A 159 -0.08 -11.04 26.23
N ALA A 160 -0.93 -11.74 26.97
CA ALA A 160 -0.56 -12.97 27.65
C ALA A 160 -1.48 -14.11 27.19
N THR A 161 -0.93 -15.33 27.15
CA THR A 161 -1.66 -16.55 26.83
C THR A 161 -1.48 -17.60 27.91
N ARG A 162 -2.45 -18.50 28.01
CA ARG A 162 -2.36 -19.70 28.82
C ARG A 162 -3.06 -20.86 28.13
N GLU A 163 -2.41 -22.01 28.13
CA GLU A 163 -2.98 -23.23 27.59
C GLU A 163 -3.90 -23.90 28.62
N ARG A 164 -5.06 -24.39 28.16
CA ARG A 164 -6.01 -25.17 28.95
C ARG A 164 -6.48 -26.34 28.09
N GLY A 165 -5.70 -27.41 28.06
CA GLY A 165 -5.90 -28.54 27.15
C GLY A 165 -5.58 -28.15 25.71
N VAL A 166 -6.51 -28.38 24.78
CA VAL A 166 -6.37 -28.02 23.34
C VAL A 166 -6.72 -26.55 23.07
N ARG A 167 -7.26 -25.85 24.06
CA ARG A 167 -7.73 -24.46 23.92
C ARG A 167 -6.77 -23.49 24.60
N ARG A 168 -6.85 -22.23 24.20
CA ARG A 168 -6.05 -21.16 24.75
C ARG A 168 -6.92 -20.04 25.31
N LEU A 169 -6.42 -19.43 26.36
CA LEU A 169 -6.97 -18.23 26.99
C LEU A 169 -6.01 -17.08 26.68
N TYR A 170 -6.51 -16.01 26.10
CA TYR A 170 -5.76 -14.80 25.82
C TYR A 170 -6.26 -13.64 26.66
N LEU A 171 -5.33 -12.86 27.18
CA LEU A 171 -5.58 -11.60 27.87
C LEU A 171 -4.86 -10.48 27.10
N LEU A 172 -5.64 -9.62 26.45
CA LEU A 172 -5.14 -8.44 25.71
C LEU A 172 -5.46 -7.19 26.53
N THR A 173 -4.45 -6.58 27.15
CA THR A 173 -4.64 -5.54 28.18
C THR A 173 -4.98 -4.11 27.73
N PRO A 174 -4.72 -3.67 26.48
CA PRO A 174 -5.14 -2.35 26.00
C PRO A 174 -6.65 -2.16 26.08
N TYR A 175 -7.10 -0.98 26.53
CA TYR A 175 -8.51 -0.61 26.43
C TYR A 175 -8.82 -0.15 25.00
N LEU A 176 -10.00 -0.51 24.48
CA LEU A 176 -10.39 -0.21 23.10
C LEU A 176 -11.55 0.77 23.03
N ASP A 177 -12.65 0.55 23.76
CA ASP A 177 -13.88 1.33 23.57
C ASP A 177 -13.71 2.80 23.99
N GLY A 178 -13.41 3.68 23.02
CA GLY A 178 -13.05 5.09 23.24
C GLY A 178 -11.59 5.32 23.66
N TYR A 179 -10.77 4.27 23.74
CA TYR A 179 -9.36 4.29 24.12
C TYR A 179 -8.48 3.74 23.00
N ASN A 180 -7.24 4.22 22.89
CA ASN A 180 -6.28 3.78 21.87
C ASN A 180 -6.87 3.65 20.45
N PRO A 181 -7.58 4.67 19.91
CA PRO A 181 -8.19 4.58 18.57
C PRO A 181 -7.16 4.27 17.49
N GLN A 182 -5.93 4.76 17.66
CA GLN A 182 -4.80 4.48 16.77
C GLN A 182 -4.50 2.98 16.67
N LEU A 183 -4.61 2.24 17.79
CA LEU A 183 -4.39 0.79 17.79
C LEU A 183 -5.49 0.07 17.01
N GLN A 184 -6.73 0.53 17.10
CA GLN A 184 -7.86 -0.06 16.38
C GLN A 184 -7.81 0.26 14.87
N GLU A 185 -7.24 1.41 14.51
CA GLU A 185 -6.99 1.79 13.12
C GLU A 185 -5.73 1.14 12.53
N TRP A 186 -4.94 0.45 13.35
CA TRP A 186 -3.72 -0.20 12.90
C TRP A 186 -4.06 -1.35 11.93
N PRO A 187 -3.44 -1.44 10.74
CA PRO A 187 -3.82 -2.43 9.73
C PRO A 187 -3.74 -3.91 10.15
N TYR A 188 -2.99 -4.21 11.22
CA TYR A 188 -2.89 -5.57 11.77
C TYR A 188 -3.91 -5.84 12.88
N PHE A 189 -4.71 -4.86 13.30
CA PHE A 189 -5.64 -5.00 14.42
C PHE A 189 -6.70 -6.08 14.17
N SER A 190 -7.40 -6.01 13.03
CA SER A 190 -8.42 -7.01 12.70
C SER A 190 -7.85 -8.42 12.59
N TYR A 191 -6.65 -8.53 11.98
CA TYR A 191 -5.93 -9.81 11.93
C TYR A 191 -5.51 -10.31 13.31
N LEU A 192 -5.08 -9.43 14.22
CA LEU A 192 -4.74 -9.79 15.59
C LEU A 192 -5.96 -10.38 16.31
N ILE A 193 -7.12 -9.73 16.23
CA ILE A 193 -8.36 -10.22 16.86
C ILE A 193 -8.77 -11.57 16.25
N TYR A 194 -8.77 -11.67 14.92
CA TYR A 194 -9.03 -12.91 14.19
C TYR A 194 -8.09 -14.04 14.63
N ALA A 195 -6.78 -13.82 14.60
CA ALA A 195 -5.79 -14.82 14.95
C ALA A 195 -5.94 -15.27 16.41
N LEU A 196 -6.15 -14.33 17.34
CA LEU A 196 -6.41 -14.65 18.75
C LEU A 196 -7.66 -15.52 18.92
N ALA A 197 -8.76 -15.20 18.22
CA ALA A 197 -9.99 -15.97 18.29
C ALA A 197 -9.83 -17.39 17.71
N VAL A 198 -9.23 -17.52 16.53
CA VAL A 198 -9.00 -18.83 15.88
C VAL A 198 -8.07 -19.71 16.71
N THR A 199 -6.97 -19.14 17.22
CA THR A 199 -6.01 -19.88 18.05
C THR A 199 -6.59 -20.20 19.44
N ALA A 200 -7.42 -19.34 20.03
CA ALA A 200 -8.20 -19.69 21.24
C ALA A 200 -9.10 -20.91 20.98
N GLY A 201 -9.61 -21.01 19.74
CA GLY A 201 -10.37 -22.13 19.22
C GLY A 201 -9.57 -23.42 18.99
N GLY A 202 -8.26 -23.43 19.28
CA GLY A 202 -7.41 -24.61 19.04
C GLY A 202 -7.19 -24.91 17.55
N ARG A 203 -7.37 -23.92 16.68
CA ARG A 203 -7.11 -23.99 15.24
C ARG A 203 -5.93 -23.09 14.88
N ASP A 204 -5.23 -23.44 13.82
CA ASP A 204 -4.19 -22.59 13.25
C ASP A 204 -4.84 -21.51 12.38
N PRO A 205 -4.57 -20.22 12.64
CA PRO A 205 -5.10 -19.14 11.83
C PRO A 205 -4.44 -19.10 10.45
N ALA A 206 -5.19 -18.62 9.46
CA ALA A 206 -4.62 -18.29 8.16
C ALA A 206 -3.48 -17.26 8.32
N SER A 207 -2.51 -17.29 7.41
CA SER A 207 -1.46 -16.27 7.39
C SER A 207 -2.04 -14.87 7.15
N PHE A 208 -1.31 -13.81 7.53
CA PHE A 208 -1.78 -12.43 7.26
C PHE A 208 -2.08 -12.21 5.77
N ALA A 209 -1.35 -12.86 4.88
CA ALA A 209 -1.55 -12.75 3.44
C ALA A 209 -2.81 -13.47 2.91
N GLU A 210 -3.33 -14.43 3.67
CA GLU A 210 -4.48 -15.27 3.30
C GLU A 210 -5.74 -14.88 4.08
N TYR A 211 -5.61 -14.11 5.16
CA TYR A 211 -6.72 -13.53 5.89
C TYR A 211 -7.58 -12.66 4.95
N PRO A 212 -8.89 -12.92 4.78
CA PRO A 212 -9.74 -12.20 3.83
C PRO A 212 -9.79 -10.68 4.04
N GLY A 213 -9.73 -10.22 5.29
CA GLY A 213 -9.70 -8.80 5.64
C GLY A 213 -8.33 -8.13 5.52
N SER A 214 -7.30 -8.82 5.04
CA SER A 214 -5.96 -8.23 4.90
C SER A 214 -5.89 -7.27 3.70
N PRO A 215 -5.23 -6.10 3.85
CA PRO A 215 -5.10 -5.10 2.79
C PRO A 215 -3.96 -5.46 1.84
N VAL A 216 -3.98 -6.67 1.28
CA VAL A 216 -3.00 -7.16 0.30
C VAL A 216 -3.69 -7.78 -0.91
N PRO A 217 -3.02 -7.92 -2.06
CA PRO A 217 -3.63 -8.54 -3.22
C PRO A 217 -3.96 -10.01 -2.99
N HIS A 218 -5.23 -10.36 -3.11
CA HIS A 218 -5.74 -11.73 -2.95
C HIS A 218 -5.60 -12.56 -4.24
N GLY A 219 -5.86 -13.87 -4.16
CA GLY A 219 -5.65 -14.79 -5.27
C GLY A 219 -6.28 -14.35 -6.61
N ARG A 220 -7.54 -13.90 -6.57
CA ARG A 220 -8.26 -13.39 -7.75
C ARG A 220 -7.66 -12.08 -8.28
N GLU A 221 -7.38 -11.14 -7.38
CA GLU A 221 -6.83 -9.83 -7.72
C GLU A 221 -5.42 -9.95 -8.29
N ARG A 222 -4.59 -10.80 -7.68
CA ARG A 222 -3.26 -11.15 -8.16
C ARG A 222 -3.30 -11.76 -9.55
N GLY A 223 -4.20 -12.70 -9.80
CA GLY A 223 -4.39 -13.29 -11.14
C GLY A 223 -4.77 -12.24 -12.18
N LEU A 224 -5.74 -11.38 -11.85
CA LEU A 224 -6.18 -10.29 -12.73
C LEU A 224 -5.07 -9.26 -12.98
N LEU A 225 -4.39 -8.80 -11.94
CA LEU A 225 -3.29 -7.85 -12.03
C LEU A 225 -2.16 -8.40 -12.91
N LEU A 226 -1.70 -9.62 -12.64
CA LEU A 226 -0.63 -10.25 -13.42
C LEU A 226 -1.05 -10.51 -14.87
N GLY A 227 -2.32 -10.87 -15.10
CA GLY A 227 -2.88 -11.00 -16.43
C GLY A 227 -2.85 -9.68 -17.21
N ILE A 228 -3.31 -8.58 -16.60
CA ILE A 228 -3.30 -7.24 -17.21
C ILE A 228 -1.88 -6.78 -17.50
N LEU A 229 -0.95 -6.97 -16.55
CA LEU A 229 0.45 -6.60 -16.72
C LEU A 229 1.12 -7.40 -17.83
N GLY A 230 0.90 -8.72 -17.87
CA GLY A 230 1.38 -9.59 -18.93
C GLY A 230 0.85 -9.17 -20.30
N MET A 231 -0.44 -8.84 -20.38
CA MET A 231 -1.05 -8.30 -21.60
C MET A 231 -0.45 -6.95 -22.01
N ALA A 232 -0.23 -6.04 -21.07
CA ALA A 232 0.37 -4.73 -21.35
C ALA A 232 1.81 -4.89 -21.87
N ALA A 233 2.65 -5.68 -21.20
CA ALA A 233 4.02 -5.93 -21.63
C ALA A 233 4.09 -6.63 -23.00
N ALA A 234 3.24 -7.64 -23.23
CA ALA A 234 3.12 -8.29 -24.52
C ALA A 234 2.67 -7.29 -25.60
N SER A 235 1.74 -6.39 -25.28
CA SER A 235 1.27 -5.35 -26.21
C SER A 235 2.39 -4.38 -26.59
N PHE A 236 3.22 -3.92 -25.63
CA PHE A 236 4.39 -3.09 -25.94
C PHE A 236 5.42 -3.82 -26.80
N ALA A 237 5.71 -5.09 -26.50
CA ALA A 237 6.64 -5.89 -27.30
C ALA A 237 6.11 -6.10 -28.74
N LEU A 238 4.83 -6.45 -28.90
CA LEU A 238 4.20 -6.62 -30.19
C LEU A 238 4.14 -5.30 -30.97
N LEU A 239 3.82 -4.19 -30.31
CA LEU A 239 3.81 -2.87 -30.91
C LEU A 239 5.22 -2.48 -31.37
N PHE A 240 6.25 -2.72 -30.55
CA PHE A 240 7.65 -2.50 -30.93
C PHE A 240 8.01 -3.30 -32.18
N LEU A 241 7.70 -4.60 -32.23
CA LEU A 241 8.00 -5.45 -33.38
C LEU A 241 7.25 -4.99 -34.64
N ALA A 242 5.98 -4.60 -34.50
CA ALA A 242 5.17 -4.10 -35.61
C ALA A 242 5.71 -2.78 -36.14
N VAL A 243 5.95 -1.79 -35.25
CA VAL A 243 6.48 -0.48 -35.62
C VAL A 243 7.90 -0.59 -36.17
N ARG A 244 8.75 -1.46 -35.62
CA ARG A 244 10.10 -1.70 -36.14
C ARG A 244 10.07 -2.28 -37.55
N ARG A 245 9.23 -3.29 -37.80
CA ARG A 245 9.06 -3.85 -39.16
C ARG A 245 8.54 -2.80 -40.13
N TYR A 246 7.54 -2.03 -39.73
CA TYR A 246 6.97 -0.96 -40.55
C TYR A 246 8.00 0.15 -40.83
N SER A 247 8.74 0.60 -39.81
CA SER A 247 9.75 1.64 -39.95
C SER A 247 10.94 1.23 -40.82
N LEU A 248 11.29 -0.06 -40.86
CA LEU A 248 12.32 -0.59 -41.77
C LEU A 248 11.81 -0.66 -43.22
N ALA A 249 10.52 -0.94 -43.42
CA ALA A 249 9.88 -0.97 -44.74
C ALA A 249 9.61 0.44 -45.29
N HIS A 250 9.41 1.42 -44.41
CA HIS A 250 9.02 2.80 -44.76
C HIS A 250 9.98 3.86 -44.21
N PRO A 251 11.26 3.85 -44.60
CA PRO A 251 12.23 4.85 -44.14
C PRO A 251 11.87 6.29 -44.53
N GLU A 252 11.10 6.48 -45.60
CA GLU A 252 10.65 7.77 -46.15
C GLU A 252 9.72 8.55 -45.21
N LEU A 253 9.04 7.88 -44.29
CA LEU A 253 8.14 8.54 -43.33
C LEU A 253 8.89 9.47 -42.38
N LEU A 254 10.17 9.19 -42.14
CA LEU A 254 11.01 10.05 -41.33
C LEU A 254 11.25 11.40 -42.04
N ASP A 255 11.33 11.41 -43.36
CA ASP A 255 11.51 12.62 -44.16
C ASP A 255 10.25 13.49 -44.13
N ALA A 256 9.06 12.88 -43.94
CA ALA A 256 7.81 13.60 -43.76
C ALA A 256 7.70 14.31 -42.41
N LEU A 257 8.31 13.76 -41.34
CA LEU A 257 8.37 14.39 -40.01
C LEU A 257 9.31 15.61 -39.98
N VAL A 258 10.32 15.64 -40.85
CA VAL A 258 11.37 16.68 -40.91
C VAL A 258 10.99 17.83 -41.86
N ARG A 259 9.82 17.76 -42.52
CA ARG A 259 9.58 18.38 -43.84
C ARG A 259 9.34 19.89 -43.89
N ASP A 260 9.50 20.65 -42.79
CA ASP A 260 9.53 22.11 -42.91
C ASP A 260 10.71 22.81 -42.20
N PRO A 261 11.96 22.54 -42.66
CA PRO A 261 13.13 23.29 -42.20
C PRO A 261 13.05 24.79 -42.55
N SER A 262 12.18 25.16 -43.50
CA SER A 262 12.06 26.52 -44.01
C SER A 262 11.22 27.43 -43.11
N SER A 263 10.12 26.92 -42.54
CA SER A 263 9.33 27.66 -41.56
C SER A 263 9.97 27.66 -40.18
N PHE A 264 10.75 26.62 -39.86
CA PHE A 264 11.57 26.59 -38.66
C PHE A 264 12.66 27.67 -38.73
N ARG A 265 13.48 27.67 -39.79
CA ARG A 265 14.51 28.71 -40.01
C ARG A 265 13.94 30.13 -40.06
N ARG A 266 12.78 30.34 -40.70
CA ARG A 266 12.11 31.66 -40.74
C ARG A 266 11.67 32.15 -39.36
N ARG A 267 11.20 31.27 -38.47
CA ARG A 267 10.85 31.62 -37.09
C ARG A 267 12.10 31.86 -36.25
N GLU A 268 13.16 31.06 -36.44
CA GLU A 268 14.41 31.20 -35.69
C GLU A 268 15.17 32.50 -35.99
N VAL A 269 15.25 32.94 -37.26
CA VAL A 269 15.92 34.19 -37.66
C VAL A 269 15.32 35.42 -36.96
N SER A 270 14.07 35.35 -36.51
CA SER A 270 13.41 36.44 -35.79
C SER A 270 13.75 36.53 -34.30
N THR A 271 14.53 35.59 -33.74
CA THR A 271 14.82 35.52 -32.31
C THR A 271 16.33 35.42 -32.04
N GLY A 272 16.87 36.24 -31.13
CA GLY A 272 18.27 36.13 -30.65
C GLY A 272 18.55 34.89 -29.80
N TRP A 273 17.59 33.97 -29.68
CA TRP A 273 17.72 32.77 -28.85
C TRP A 273 18.76 31.79 -29.41
N GLU A 274 18.90 31.72 -30.74
CA GLU A 274 19.85 30.83 -31.41
C GLU A 274 21.30 31.35 -31.44
N GLU A 275 21.56 32.54 -30.88
CA GLU A 275 22.92 32.96 -30.57
C GLU A 275 23.52 32.04 -29.49
N ILE A 276 24.75 31.59 -29.69
CA ILE A 276 25.44 30.73 -28.73
C ILE A 276 25.81 31.58 -27.51
N GLY A 277 25.27 31.24 -26.34
CA GLY A 277 25.61 31.95 -25.11
C GLY A 277 24.88 31.45 -23.87
N PHE A 278 25.19 32.07 -22.74
CA PHE A 278 24.68 31.71 -21.41
C PHE A 278 23.18 32.02 -21.22
N GLN A 279 22.56 32.81 -22.10
CA GLN A 279 21.16 33.20 -21.97
C GLN A 279 20.20 32.01 -21.93
N ARG A 280 20.50 30.89 -22.61
CA ARG A 280 19.64 29.70 -22.64
C ARG A 280 19.57 28.99 -21.28
N PRO A 281 20.70 28.53 -20.67
CA PRO A 281 20.66 27.95 -19.33
C PRO A 281 20.27 28.96 -18.26
N LEU A 282 20.67 30.24 -18.41
CA LEU A 282 20.31 31.30 -17.46
C LEU A 282 18.80 31.55 -17.42
N ALA A 283 18.13 31.58 -18.59
CA ALA A 283 16.68 31.72 -18.66
C ALA A 283 15.97 30.55 -17.96
N GLY A 284 16.42 29.31 -18.17
CA GLY A 284 15.89 28.15 -17.46
C GLY A 284 16.08 28.28 -15.94
N PHE A 285 17.27 28.68 -15.49
CA PHE A 285 17.54 28.92 -14.07
C PHE A 285 16.66 30.02 -13.49
N LEU A 286 16.58 31.20 -14.12
CA LEU A 286 15.78 32.32 -13.65
C LEU A 286 14.29 31.96 -13.61
N PHE A 287 13.79 31.24 -14.61
CA PHE A 287 12.43 30.74 -14.61
C PHE A 287 12.19 29.80 -13.41
N ALA A 288 13.03 28.77 -13.27
CA ALA A 288 12.91 27.81 -12.17
C ALA A 288 12.99 28.49 -10.80
N PHE A 289 13.89 29.47 -10.65
CA PHE A 289 14.07 30.22 -9.41
C PHE A 289 12.86 31.11 -9.09
N THR A 290 12.43 31.97 -10.02
CA THR A 290 11.32 32.90 -9.80
C THR A 290 10.02 32.17 -9.53
N TYR A 291 9.66 31.19 -10.39
CA TYR A 291 8.43 30.42 -10.18
C TYR A 291 8.56 29.45 -9.01
N GLY A 292 9.76 28.92 -8.76
CA GLY A 292 10.05 28.10 -7.58
C GLY A 292 9.73 28.85 -6.29
N ILE A 293 10.17 30.10 -6.14
CA ILE A 293 9.87 30.93 -4.96
C ILE A 293 8.37 31.19 -4.82
N VAL A 294 7.70 31.55 -5.92
CA VAL A 294 6.25 31.82 -5.91
C VAL A 294 5.46 30.58 -5.52
N LEU A 295 5.83 29.42 -6.06
CA LEU A 295 5.14 28.14 -5.82
C LEU A 295 5.56 27.47 -4.52
N PHE A 296 6.67 27.86 -3.91
CA PHE A 296 7.19 27.28 -2.68
C PHE A 296 6.20 27.40 -1.52
N VAL A 297 5.65 28.60 -1.30
CA VAL A 297 4.71 28.84 -0.20
C VAL A 297 3.42 28.01 -0.39
N PRO A 298 2.73 28.05 -1.54
CA PRO A 298 1.60 27.14 -1.81
C PRO A 298 1.97 25.67 -1.65
N ALA A 299 3.14 25.24 -2.12
CA ALA A 299 3.58 23.85 -2.02
C ALA A 299 3.76 23.40 -0.57
N ILE A 300 4.36 24.24 0.28
CA ILE A 300 4.55 23.95 1.70
C ILE A 300 3.22 23.91 2.43
N VAL A 301 2.35 24.91 2.21
CA VAL A 301 1.01 24.93 2.82
C VAL A 301 0.23 23.69 2.40
N TYR A 302 0.29 23.32 1.12
CA TYR A 302 -0.36 22.11 0.64
C TYR A 302 0.18 20.84 1.31
N ARG A 303 1.50 20.62 1.28
CA ARG A 303 2.12 19.37 1.76
C ARG A 303 2.07 19.20 3.28
N ASN A 304 2.22 20.29 4.03
CA ASN A 304 2.37 20.23 5.49
C ASN A 304 1.09 20.56 6.26
N LEU A 305 0.11 21.20 5.62
CA LEU A 305 -1.15 21.58 6.25
C LEU A 305 -2.35 20.97 5.52
N VAL A 306 -2.54 21.26 4.22
CA VAL A 306 -3.76 20.84 3.52
C VAL A 306 -3.87 19.31 3.40
N LEU A 307 -2.82 18.68 2.90
CA LEU A 307 -2.78 17.24 2.69
C LEU A 307 -2.93 16.44 3.99
N PRO A 308 -2.11 16.64 5.04
CA PRO A 308 -2.22 15.84 6.25
C PRO A 308 -3.40 16.23 7.15
N ALA A 309 -3.86 17.48 7.16
CA ALA A 309 -4.95 17.89 8.06
C ALA A 309 -6.35 17.66 7.47
N TYR A 310 -6.52 17.75 6.15
CA TYR A 310 -7.85 17.77 5.54
C TYR A 310 -8.10 16.64 4.52
N ILE A 311 -7.07 16.16 3.83
CA ILE A 311 -7.25 15.21 2.73
C ILE A 311 -6.91 13.78 3.18
N LEU A 312 -5.74 13.57 3.76
CA LEU A 312 -5.25 12.25 4.16
C LEU A 312 -4.65 12.31 5.58
N PRO A 313 -5.48 12.23 6.64
CA PRO A 313 -5.03 12.32 8.03
C PRO A 313 -4.28 11.08 8.54
N SER A 314 -3.95 10.13 7.66
CA SER A 314 -3.14 8.96 8.01
C SER A 314 -1.66 9.25 7.79
N ALA A 315 -0.94 9.55 8.88
CA ALA A 315 0.51 9.71 8.86
C ALA A 315 1.23 8.44 8.36
N GLN A 316 0.69 7.26 8.70
CA GLN A 316 1.23 5.97 8.25
C GLN A 316 1.16 5.82 6.73
N THR A 317 0.01 6.13 6.12
CA THR A 317 -0.16 6.04 4.66
C THR A 317 0.75 7.00 3.92
N LEU A 318 0.90 8.24 4.42
CA LEU A 318 1.85 9.21 3.87
C LEU A 318 3.30 8.71 3.97
N GLY A 319 3.68 8.12 5.11
CA GLY A 319 4.99 7.53 5.32
C GLY A 319 5.30 6.39 4.36
N ILE A 320 4.37 5.43 4.22
CA ILE A 320 4.49 4.30 3.28
C ILE A 320 4.68 4.82 1.85
N TRP A 321 3.82 5.75 1.40
CA TRP A 321 3.91 6.31 0.06
C TRP A 321 5.24 7.04 -0.20
N GLY A 322 5.71 7.82 0.78
CA GLY A 322 6.99 8.53 0.71
C GLY A 322 8.17 7.57 0.55
N GLN A 323 8.22 6.50 1.35
CA GLN A 323 9.28 5.50 1.27
C GLN A 323 9.27 4.75 -0.07
N VAL A 324 8.09 4.33 -0.55
CA VAL A 324 7.94 3.69 -1.87
C VAL A 324 8.46 4.61 -2.97
N THR A 325 8.05 5.87 -2.98
CA THR A 325 8.49 6.84 -4.01
C THR A 325 10.01 7.01 -4.01
N GLN A 326 10.64 7.10 -2.84
CA GLN A 326 12.10 7.22 -2.72
C GLN A 326 12.83 5.98 -3.25
N PHE A 327 12.33 4.79 -2.89
CA PHE A 327 12.90 3.53 -3.38
C PHE A 327 12.80 3.40 -4.91
N PHE A 328 11.65 3.77 -5.48
CA PHE A 328 11.44 3.72 -6.94
C PHE A 328 12.31 4.70 -7.71
N ASN A 329 12.70 5.86 -7.13
CA ASN A 329 13.63 6.78 -7.78
C ASN A 329 14.98 6.11 -8.09
N LEU A 330 15.50 5.29 -7.18
CA LEU A 330 16.74 4.55 -7.40
C LEU A 330 16.59 3.53 -8.54
N ILE A 331 15.49 2.76 -8.51
CA ILE A 331 15.19 1.77 -9.55
C ILE A 331 15.06 2.47 -10.91
N TRP A 332 14.40 3.62 -10.97
CA TRP A 332 14.22 4.38 -12.20
C TRP A 332 15.56 4.79 -12.82
N VAL A 333 16.45 5.38 -12.01
CA VAL A 333 17.78 5.77 -12.46
C VAL A 333 18.57 4.56 -12.96
N PHE A 334 18.43 3.40 -12.29
CA PHE A 334 19.08 2.17 -12.70
C PHE A 334 18.58 1.66 -14.06
N PHE A 335 17.26 1.61 -14.28
CA PHE A 335 16.65 1.13 -15.53
C PHE A 335 16.73 2.13 -16.70
N ASP A 336 16.92 3.43 -16.42
CA ASP A 336 17.22 4.41 -17.46
C ASP A 336 18.53 4.08 -18.18
N MET A 337 19.51 3.47 -17.47
CA MET A 337 20.84 3.11 -18.00
C MET A 337 21.54 4.27 -18.74
N GLY A 338 21.24 5.53 -18.36
CA GLY A 338 21.76 6.73 -19.01
C GLY A 338 21.19 7.02 -20.40
N THR A 339 20.14 6.33 -20.83
CA THR A 339 19.49 6.56 -22.14
C THR A 339 18.89 7.96 -22.24
N SER A 340 18.39 8.53 -21.15
CA SER A 340 17.95 9.93 -21.08
C SER A 340 19.08 10.91 -21.42
N SER A 341 20.25 10.75 -20.81
CA SER A 341 21.45 11.55 -21.06
C SER A 341 21.97 11.36 -22.48
N ALA A 342 21.97 10.13 -22.99
CA ALA A 342 22.37 9.82 -24.36
C ALA A 342 21.44 10.49 -25.37
N PHE A 343 20.12 10.44 -25.14
CA PHE A 343 19.14 11.12 -25.97
C PHE A 343 19.40 12.63 -26.03
N ILE A 344 19.54 13.29 -24.88
CA ILE A 344 19.79 14.74 -24.83
C ILE A 344 21.05 15.09 -25.62
N LYS A 345 22.17 14.39 -25.34
CA LYS A 345 23.46 14.64 -25.98
C LYS A 345 23.37 14.48 -27.50
N PHE A 346 22.97 13.30 -27.96
CA PHE A 346 23.03 12.97 -29.38
C PHE A 346 21.96 13.71 -30.19
N PHE A 347 20.78 13.94 -29.62
CA PHE A 347 19.80 14.80 -30.27
C PHE A 347 20.34 16.22 -30.45
N ALA A 348 20.91 16.82 -29.39
CA ALA A 348 21.50 18.16 -29.47
C ALA A 348 22.65 18.26 -30.50
N GLN A 349 23.44 17.19 -30.64
CA GLN A 349 24.55 17.12 -31.59
C GLN A 349 24.07 17.08 -33.05
N TYR A 350 23.07 16.24 -33.36
CA TYR A 350 22.68 15.98 -34.75
C TYR A 350 21.54 16.88 -35.25
N ARG A 351 20.81 17.58 -34.37
CA ARG A 351 19.64 18.40 -34.76
C ARG A 351 19.89 19.43 -35.86
N VAL A 352 21.12 19.90 -36.04
CA VAL A 352 21.46 20.94 -37.04
C VAL A 352 21.86 20.32 -38.38
N HIS A 353 22.69 19.28 -38.35
CA HIS A 353 23.31 18.73 -39.56
C HIS A 353 22.61 17.47 -40.09
N ASP A 354 21.94 16.71 -39.23
CA ASP A 354 21.25 15.46 -39.57
C ASP A 354 20.04 15.25 -38.63
N VAL A 355 18.95 15.95 -38.94
CA VAL A 355 17.70 15.90 -38.16
C VAL A 355 17.14 14.48 -38.09
N ARG A 356 17.28 13.71 -39.17
CA ARG A 356 16.86 12.31 -39.26
C ARG A 356 17.54 11.49 -38.18
N ARG A 357 18.86 11.60 -38.06
CA ARG A 357 19.63 10.91 -37.03
C ARG A 357 19.30 11.41 -35.63
N ALA A 358 19.02 12.70 -35.44
CA ALA A 358 18.58 13.23 -34.14
C ALA A 358 17.27 12.56 -33.68
N VAL A 359 16.25 12.46 -34.54
CA VAL A 359 14.97 11.83 -34.22
C VAL A 359 15.15 10.35 -33.87
N GLN A 360 16.06 9.64 -34.54
CA GLN A 360 16.34 8.22 -34.25
C GLN A 360 16.85 8.01 -32.80
N TYR A 361 17.67 8.91 -32.25
CA TYR A 361 18.07 8.83 -30.85
C TYR A 361 16.88 9.02 -29.88
N GLY A 362 15.92 9.88 -30.25
CA GLY A 362 14.65 9.99 -29.52
C GLY A 362 13.82 8.71 -29.60
N GLN A 363 13.75 8.07 -30.77
CA GLN A 363 13.06 6.79 -30.93
C GLN A 363 13.69 5.68 -30.07
N VAL A 364 15.02 5.62 -30.02
CA VAL A 364 15.74 4.67 -29.14
C VAL A 364 15.36 4.89 -27.69
N TYR A 365 15.35 6.14 -27.21
CA TYR A 365 14.93 6.45 -25.85
C TYR A 365 13.49 6.04 -25.57
N VAL A 366 12.54 6.41 -26.44
CA VAL A 366 11.12 6.08 -26.24
C VAL A 366 10.91 4.57 -26.19
N TRP A 367 11.50 3.83 -27.12
CA TRP A 367 11.34 2.36 -27.15
C TRP A 367 12.09 1.66 -26.02
N TRP A 368 13.26 2.17 -25.63
CA TRP A 368 13.96 1.70 -24.43
C TRP A 368 13.05 1.84 -23.21
N GLN A 369 12.58 3.05 -22.93
CA GLN A 369 11.73 3.35 -21.77
C GLN A 369 10.40 2.59 -21.80
N ALA A 370 9.78 2.43 -22.97
CA ALA A 370 8.56 1.64 -23.10
C ALA A 370 8.78 0.17 -22.75
N LEU A 371 9.87 -0.45 -23.23
CA LEU A 371 10.16 -1.87 -23.01
C LEU A 371 10.73 -2.13 -21.62
N SER A 372 11.78 -1.40 -21.22
CA SER A 372 12.41 -1.54 -19.90
C SER A 372 11.45 -1.10 -18.79
N GLY A 373 10.68 -0.03 -19.01
CA GLY A 373 9.63 0.41 -18.10
C GLY A 373 8.53 -0.63 -17.95
N SER A 374 8.04 -1.22 -19.05
CA SER A 374 7.04 -2.31 -18.96
C SER A 374 7.57 -3.51 -18.17
N LEU A 375 8.83 -3.91 -18.40
CA LEU A 375 9.47 -4.99 -17.65
C LEU A 375 9.61 -4.63 -16.17
N GLN A 376 10.06 -3.42 -15.85
CA GLN A 376 10.19 -2.91 -14.48
C GLN A 376 8.84 -2.92 -13.76
N VAL A 377 7.78 -2.39 -14.39
CA VAL A 377 6.42 -2.36 -13.82
C VAL A 377 5.93 -3.78 -13.55
N CYS A 378 6.10 -4.69 -14.51
CA CYS A 378 5.71 -6.09 -14.33
C CYS A 378 6.48 -6.75 -13.18
N ALA A 379 7.80 -6.55 -13.10
CA ALA A 379 8.63 -7.12 -12.05
C ALA A 379 8.24 -6.59 -10.67
N MET A 380 8.07 -5.27 -10.52
CA MET A 380 7.73 -4.67 -9.24
C MET A 380 6.32 -5.02 -8.78
N ALA A 381 5.34 -5.02 -9.69
CA ALA A 381 3.98 -5.42 -9.35
C ALA A 381 3.88 -6.93 -9.08
N PHE A 382 4.67 -7.76 -9.76
CA PHE A 382 4.79 -9.19 -9.43
C PHE A 382 5.32 -9.39 -8.01
N LEU A 383 6.42 -8.73 -7.65
CA LEU A 383 6.99 -8.78 -6.30
C LEU A 383 5.98 -8.27 -5.26
N GLY A 384 5.30 -7.17 -5.56
CA GLY A 384 4.27 -6.58 -4.70
C GLY A 384 3.06 -7.49 -4.48
N ALA A 385 2.68 -8.27 -5.48
CA ALA A 385 1.51 -9.14 -5.41
C ALA A 385 1.80 -10.57 -4.91
N THR A 386 3.06 -11.01 -4.91
CA THR A 386 3.42 -12.40 -4.58
C THR A 386 4.34 -12.52 -3.37
N VAL A 387 5.37 -11.66 -3.28
CA VAL A 387 6.41 -11.76 -2.27
C VAL A 387 6.08 -10.88 -1.07
N LEU A 388 5.81 -9.59 -1.29
CA LEU A 388 5.58 -8.63 -0.19
C LEU A 388 4.50 -9.05 0.80
N PRO A 389 3.33 -9.60 0.39
CA PRO A 389 2.26 -9.97 1.32
C PRO A 389 2.70 -10.97 2.40
N ARG A 390 3.73 -11.78 2.12
CA ARG A 390 4.26 -12.83 3.01
C ARG A 390 5.45 -12.37 3.84
N THR A 391 5.69 -11.06 3.91
CA THR A 391 6.83 -10.47 4.62
C THR A 391 6.37 -9.41 5.62
N ALA A 392 7.29 -8.91 6.45
CA ALA A 392 7.04 -7.76 7.32
C ALA A 392 6.63 -6.47 6.56
N TYR A 393 6.80 -6.44 5.23
CA TYR A 393 6.44 -5.33 4.36
C TYR A 393 5.10 -5.53 3.65
N ALA A 394 4.23 -6.42 4.15
CA ALA A 394 2.92 -6.71 3.54
C ALA A 394 2.10 -5.44 3.25
N LEU A 395 2.10 -4.47 4.17
CA LEU A 395 1.39 -3.19 4.00
C LEU A 395 1.92 -2.32 2.84
N TYR A 396 3.12 -2.60 2.33
CA TYR A 396 3.69 -1.90 1.17
C TYR A 396 3.19 -2.50 -0.15
N ALA A 397 2.55 -3.67 -0.16
CA ALA A 397 2.17 -4.40 -1.36
C ALA A 397 1.40 -3.52 -2.37
N TRP A 398 0.25 -2.96 -1.95
CA TRP A 398 -0.55 -2.11 -2.82
C TRP A 398 0.14 -0.79 -3.17
N ALA A 399 0.89 -0.19 -2.25
CA ALA A 399 1.64 1.03 -2.53
C ALA A 399 2.69 0.82 -3.63
N VAL A 400 3.44 -0.29 -3.57
CA VAL A 400 4.41 -0.69 -4.60
C VAL A 400 3.72 -0.99 -5.94
N ILE A 401 2.60 -1.72 -5.93
CA ILE A 401 1.84 -2.04 -7.15
C ILE A 401 1.30 -0.77 -7.81
N VAL A 402 0.60 0.08 -7.06
CA VAL A 402 0.01 1.31 -7.59
C VAL A 402 1.10 2.25 -8.10
N HIS A 403 2.18 2.41 -7.33
CA HIS A 403 3.29 3.26 -7.77
C HIS A 403 3.94 2.71 -9.05
N ALA A 404 4.14 1.40 -9.17
CA ALA A 404 4.63 0.79 -10.40
C ALA A 404 3.70 1.07 -11.59
N LEU A 405 2.38 0.93 -11.41
CA LEU A 405 1.40 1.14 -12.48
C LEU A 405 1.39 2.58 -13.01
N ILE A 406 1.59 3.58 -12.14
CA ILE A 406 1.67 4.99 -12.55
C ILE A 406 2.84 5.24 -13.51
N GLN A 407 3.91 4.43 -13.42
CA GLN A 407 5.11 4.61 -14.24
C GLN A 407 4.95 4.11 -15.70
N LEU A 408 3.84 3.46 -16.08
CA LEU A 408 3.65 2.96 -17.45
C LEU A 408 3.02 4.04 -18.36
N PRO A 409 3.70 4.55 -19.42
CA PRO A 409 4.64 3.80 -20.26
C PRO A 409 6.13 4.22 -20.16
N GLY A 410 6.54 4.89 -19.10
CA GLY A 410 7.94 5.19 -18.77
C GLY A 410 8.57 6.36 -19.53
N PHE A 411 8.14 6.63 -20.76
CA PHE A 411 8.69 7.72 -21.57
C PHE A 411 8.05 9.10 -21.31
N TYR A 412 7.39 9.32 -20.17
CA TYR A 412 6.70 10.58 -19.84
C TYR A 412 7.62 11.82 -19.93
N GLN A 413 8.92 11.62 -19.72
CA GLN A 413 9.93 12.68 -19.74
C GLN A 413 10.46 12.99 -21.15
N VAL A 414 9.97 12.31 -22.21
CA VAL A 414 10.45 12.50 -23.59
C VAL A 414 10.39 13.96 -24.04
N MET A 415 9.30 14.67 -23.71
CA MET A 415 9.13 16.06 -24.10
C MET A 415 10.12 16.97 -23.37
N ARG A 416 10.30 16.77 -22.06
CA ARG A 416 11.29 17.50 -21.26
C ARG A 416 12.69 17.29 -21.82
N HIS A 417 13.08 16.05 -22.08
CA HIS A 417 14.40 15.74 -22.63
C HIS A 417 14.60 16.30 -24.04
N ALA A 418 13.57 16.27 -24.89
CA ALA A 418 13.62 16.89 -26.21
C ALA A 418 13.83 18.41 -26.12
N LEU A 419 13.10 19.10 -25.23
CA LEU A 419 13.26 20.54 -24.99
C LEU A 419 14.66 20.88 -24.45
N THR A 420 15.17 20.08 -23.52
CA THR A 420 16.55 20.21 -23.02
C THR A 420 17.56 20.01 -24.16
N ALA A 421 17.37 19.02 -25.02
CA ALA A 421 18.22 18.78 -26.18
C ALA A 421 18.14 19.92 -27.21
N LEU A 422 16.97 20.57 -27.31
CA LEU A 422 16.76 21.78 -28.10
C LEU A 422 17.30 23.05 -27.42
N GLN A 423 17.86 22.94 -26.21
CA GLN A 423 18.29 24.07 -25.38
C GLN A 423 17.17 25.08 -25.09
N ARG A 424 15.92 24.61 -25.09
CA ARG A 424 14.73 25.33 -24.62
C ARG A 424 14.52 25.05 -23.13
N PHE A 425 15.50 25.45 -22.33
CA PHE A 425 15.47 25.22 -20.88
C PHE A 425 14.31 25.95 -20.20
N ASP A 426 13.86 27.08 -20.75
CA ASP A 426 12.66 27.78 -20.32
C ASP A 426 11.42 26.86 -20.33
N TYR A 427 11.13 26.23 -21.47
CA TYR A 427 9.99 25.31 -21.58
C TYR A 427 10.22 23.99 -20.84
N ALA A 428 11.46 23.49 -20.81
CA ALA A 428 11.78 22.29 -20.05
C ALA A 428 11.48 22.49 -18.56
N GLN A 429 11.78 23.67 -18.00
CA GLN A 429 11.51 24.01 -16.59
C GLN A 429 10.04 24.28 -16.32
N VAL A 430 9.29 24.87 -17.27
CA VAL A 430 7.81 24.97 -17.17
C VAL A 430 7.21 23.57 -17.00
N LEU A 431 7.63 22.61 -17.83
CA LEU A 431 7.13 21.25 -17.77
C LEU A 431 7.53 20.55 -16.47
N ASP A 432 8.78 20.73 -16.02
CA ASP A 432 9.29 20.13 -14.78
C ASP A 432 8.54 20.66 -13.55
N LEU A 433 8.37 21.99 -13.43
CA LEU A 433 7.59 22.59 -12.35
C LEU A 433 6.11 22.22 -12.42
N GLY A 434 5.54 22.18 -13.62
CA GLY A 434 4.16 21.75 -13.84
C GLY A 434 3.91 20.33 -13.34
N LEU A 435 4.79 19.39 -13.68
CA LEU A 435 4.68 17.98 -13.29
C LEU A 435 5.03 17.74 -11.82
N ALA A 436 6.03 18.44 -11.26
CA ALA A 436 6.52 18.19 -9.92
C ALA A 436 5.73 18.91 -8.81
N LEU A 437 5.11 20.05 -9.14
CA LEU A 437 4.41 20.90 -8.17
C LEU A 437 2.93 21.05 -8.49
N VAL A 438 2.60 21.59 -9.66
CA VAL A 438 1.21 22.00 -9.97
C VAL A 438 0.29 20.79 -10.12
N PHE A 439 0.71 19.78 -10.89
CA PHE A 439 -0.14 18.62 -11.17
C PHE A 439 -0.46 17.80 -9.91
N PRO A 440 0.49 17.50 -8.99
CA PRO A 440 0.16 16.86 -7.73
C PRO A 440 -0.77 17.68 -6.84
N MET A 441 -0.60 19.01 -6.77
CA MET A 441 -1.48 19.87 -5.97
C MET A 441 -2.94 19.86 -6.43
N VAL A 442 -3.20 19.54 -7.71
CA VAL A 442 -4.56 19.50 -8.27
C VAL A 442 -5.11 18.07 -8.30
N THR A 443 -4.31 17.12 -8.80
CA THR A 443 -4.79 15.75 -9.02
C THR A 443 -4.82 14.91 -7.76
N GLN A 444 -3.86 15.10 -6.85
CA GLN A 444 -3.83 14.31 -5.62
C GLN A 444 -5.04 14.59 -4.72
N PRO A 445 -5.46 15.84 -4.45
CA PRO A 445 -6.67 16.09 -3.67
C PRO A 445 -7.91 15.49 -4.32
N LEU A 446 -8.07 15.71 -5.63
CA LEU A 446 -9.23 15.22 -6.38
C LEU A 446 -9.33 13.70 -6.29
N LEU A 447 -8.25 12.99 -6.62
CA LEU A 447 -8.25 11.53 -6.64
C LEU A 447 -8.33 10.92 -5.24
N VAL A 448 -7.59 11.46 -4.26
CA VAL A 448 -7.61 10.93 -2.89
C VAL A 448 -8.98 11.15 -2.24
N THR A 449 -9.60 12.33 -2.39
CA THR A 449 -10.94 12.57 -1.85
C THR A 449 -11.98 11.65 -2.48
N LEU A 450 -11.92 11.43 -3.81
CA LEU A 450 -12.83 10.50 -4.50
C LEU A 450 -12.64 9.05 -4.00
N LEU A 451 -11.38 8.61 -3.86
CA LEU A 451 -11.06 7.25 -3.39
C LEU A 451 -11.43 7.05 -1.93
N LEU A 452 -11.25 8.05 -1.07
CA LEU A 452 -11.67 8.00 0.33
C LEU A 452 -13.18 7.91 0.46
N ALA A 453 -13.93 8.73 -0.29
CA ALA A 453 -15.39 8.69 -0.30
C ALA A 453 -15.92 7.32 -0.77
N TRP A 454 -15.27 6.72 -1.77
CA TRP A 454 -15.58 5.37 -2.23
C TRP A 454 -15.21 4.30 -1.18
N GLY A 455 -14.03 4.41 -0.56
CA GLY A 455 -13.55 3.47 0.45
C GLY A 455 -14.40 3.48 1.73
N SER A 456 -14.85 4.65 2.19
CA SER A 456 -15.76 4.76 3.34
C SER A 456 -17.12 4.10 3.10
N ALA A 457 -17.53 3.93 1.84
CA ALA A 457 -18.77 3.25 1.50
C ALA A 457 -18.64 1.71 1.45
N GLN A 458 -17.43 1.16 1.64
CA GLN A 458 -17.17 -0.28 1.61
C GLN A 458 -16.78 -0.82 2.98
N PRO A 459 -17.60 -1.69 3.61
CA PRO A 459 -17.30 -2.26 4.92
C PRO A 459 -15.98 -3.03 5.01
N ALA A 460 -15.52 -3.61 3.90
CA ALA A 460 -14.27 -4.38 3.83
C ALA A 460 -13.00 -3.50 3.67
N LEU A 461 -13.15 -2.22 3.29
CA LEU A 461 -12.03 -1.31 3.01
C LEU A 461 -12.03 -0.03 3.88
N GLY A 462 -13.14 0.27 4.54
CA GLY A 462 -13.37 1.55 5.20
C GLY A 462 -12.91 1.59 6.65
N ARG A 463 -12.33 2.73 7.06
CA ARG A 463 -12.42 3.20 8.45
C ARG A 463 -13.90 3.37 8.80
N VAL A 464 -14.38 2.68 9.81
CA VAL A 464 -15.66 3.02 10.43
C VAL A 464 -15.42 4.21 11.34
N THR A 465 -16.01 5.35 10.98
CA THR A 465 -16.16 6.52 11.85
C THR A 465 -17.02 6.19 13.06
#